data_AF-A0A1I6VGA6-F1
#
_entry.id   AF-A0A1I6VGA6-F1
#
_cell.length_a   1.000
_cell.length_b   1.000
_cell.length_c   1.000
_cell.angle_alpha   90.00
_cell.angle_beta   90.00
_cell.angle_gamma   90.00
#
_symmetry.space_group_name_H-M   'P 1'
#
loop_
_entity.id
_entity.type
_entity.pdbx_description
1 polymer ?
#
loop_
_entity_poly.entity_id
_entity_poly.type
_entity_poly.pdbx_seq_one_letter_code
_entity_poly.pdbx_strand_id
1 'polypeptide(L)'
;MTETDMRRAFIDALVGVAPDIDPGSLGEDEHIQRDLGLDSMDVLNLVASLHDRLGIDIPEADYPQIATLALAVPYLQAAGASGQG
;
A
#
# COMPACT_ATOMS: atom_id res chain seq x y z
N MET A 1 4.48 9.95 -11.55
CA MET A 1 4.96 8.67 -10.97
C MET A 1 4.41 7.53 -11.81
N THR A 2 5.23 6.54 -12.16
CA THR A 2 4.76 5.38 -12.95
C THR A 2 4.16 4.32 -12.04
N GLU A 3 3.43 3.36 -12.61
CA GLU A 3 2.85 2.22 -11.88
C GLU A 3 3.91 1.47 -11.07
N THR A 4 5.08 1.26 -11.66
CA THR A 4 6.24 0.64 -11.02
C THR A 4 6.71 1.40 -9.77
N ASP A 5 6.70 2.74 -9.80
CA ASP A 5 7.08 3.55 -8.64
C ASP A 5 6.12 3.34 -7.47
N MET A 6 4.80 3.28 -7.77
CA MET A 6 3.76 3.11 -6.76
C MET A 6 3.78 1.73 -6.16
N ARG A 7 3.90 0.71 -7.01
CA ARG A 7 4.13 -0.67 -6.59
C ARG A 7 5.33 -0.76 -5.65
N ARG A 8 6.44 -0.13 -6.01
CA ARG A 8 7.65 -0.17 -5.21
C ARG A 8 7.47 0.56 -3.87
N ALA A 9 6.82 1.70 -3.86
CA ALA A 9 6.51 2.44 -2.63
C ALA A 9 5.60 1.64 -1.69
N PHE A 10 4.58 0.98 -2.24
CA PHE A 10 3.68 0.09 -1.49
C PHE A 10 4.42 -1.08 -0.87
N ILE A 11 5.22 -1.79 -1.66
CA ILE A 11 6.00 -2.93 -1.19
C ILE A 11 7.01 -2.50 -0.12
N ASP A 12 7.69 -1.38 -0.29
CA ASP A 12 8.68 -0.90 0.68
C ASP A 12 8.03 -0.49 2.00
N ALA A 13 6.84 0.13 1.95
CA ALA A 13 6.04 0.40 3.14
C ALA A 13 5.55 -0.89 3.82
N LEU A 14 5.16 -1.89 3.03
CA LEU A 14 4.69 -3.19 3.51
C LEU A 14 5.79 -4.00 4.21
N VAL A 15 6.98 -4.09 3.61
CA VAL A 15 8.16 -4.73 4.23
C VAL A 15 8.61 -3.96 5.47
N GLY A 16 8.35 -2.65 5.52
CA GLY A 16 8.62 -1.83 6.70
C GLY A 16 7.76 -2.20 7.91
N VAL A 17 6.48 -2.52 7.71
CA VAL A 17 5.59 -2.97 8.80
C VAL A 17 5.75 -4.46 9.09
N ALA A 18 5.90 -5.27 8.05
CA ALA A 18 5.99 -6.72 8.14
C ALA A 18 7.24 -7.20 7.37
N PRO A 19 8.43 -7.19 8.03
CA PRO A 19 9.70 -7.57 7.40
C PRO A 19 9.80 -9.06 7.05
N ASP A 20 8.86 -9.88 7.51
CA ASP A 20 8.76 -11.31 7.18
C ASP A 20 8.22 -11.55 5.76
N ILE A 21 7.55 -10.55 5.18
CA ILE A 21 6.95 -10.64 3.85
C ILE A 21 8.03 -10.53 2.78
N ASP A 22 8.04 -11.50 1.86
CA ASP A 22 8.97 -11.48 0.72
C ASP A 22 8.43 -10.61 -0.43
N PRO A 23 9.06 -9.46 -0.74
CA PRO A 23 8.57 -8.55 -1.77
C PRO A 23 8.62 -9.13 -3.19
N GLY A 24 9.46 -10.15 -3.42
CA GLY A 24 9.61 -10.82 -4.71
C GLY A 24 8.54 -11.88 -4.96
N SER A 25 7.94 -12.41 -3.89
CA SER A 25 6.88 -13.43 -3.97
C SER A 25 5.46 -12.88 -3.83
N LEU A 26 5.30 -11.57 -3.59
CA LEU A 26 4.00 -10.92 -3.50
C LEU A 26 3.23 -10.94 -4.82
N GLY A 27 2.08 -11.60 -4.80
CA GLY A 27 1.10 -11.58 -5.88
C GLY A 27 0.32 -10.27 -5.93
N GLU A 28 -0.22 -9.93 -7.11
CA GLU A 28 -1.04 -8.72 -7.28
C GLU A 28 -2.39 -8.85 -6.54
N ASP A 29 -2.93 -10.06 -6.48
CA ASP A 29 -4.20 -10.38 -5.80
C ASP A 29 -4.04 -10.86 -4.35
N GLU A 30 -2.82 -10.85 -3.80
CA GLU A 30 -2.57 -11.25 -2.41
C GLU A 30 -3.15 -10.23 -1.43
N HIS A 31 -3.96 -10.71 -0.49
CA HIS A 31 -4.63 -9.86 0.48
C HIS A 31 -3.74 -9.66 1.69
N ILE A 32 -3.35 -8.41 1.97
CA ILE A 32 -2.38 -8.09 3.03
C ILE A 32 -2.84 -8.59 4.41
N GLN A 33 -4.12 -8.46 4.76
CA GLN A 33 -4.60 -8.93 6.08
C GLN A 33 -4.83 -10.44 6.14
N ARG A 34 -5.14 -11.09 5.01
CA ARG A 34 -5.66 -12.46 5.01
C ARG A 34 -4.58 -13.46 4.61
N ASP A 35 -3.81 -13.14 3.59
CA ASP A 35 -2.72 -13.97 3.09
C ASP A 35 -1.41 -13.63 3.79
N LEU A 36 -1.11 -12.33 3.95
CA LEU A 36 0.13 -11.89 4.63
C LEU A 36 -0.04 -11.76 6.15
N GLY A 37 -1.27 -11.86 6.65
CA GLY A 37 -1.56 -11.86 8.09
C GLY A 37 -1.37 -10.51 8.79
N LEU A 38 -1.45 -9.39 8.07
CA LEU A 38 -1.39 -8.06 8.69
C LEU A 38 -2.56 -7.81 9.64
N ASP A 39 -2.24 -7.34 10.84
CA ASP A 39 -3.23 -6.87 11.80
C ASP A 39 -3.69 -5.44 11.46
N SER A 40 -4.79 -4.99 12.09
CA SER A 40 -5.32 -3.64 11.89
C SER A 40 -4.29 -2.54 12.21
N MET A 41 -3.35 -2.81 13.12
CA MET A 41 -2.25 -1.90 13.45
C MET A 41 -1.19 -1.84 12.35
N ASP A 42 -0.90 -2.96 11.68
CA ASP A 42 0.05 -2.99 10.56
C ASP A 42 -0.49 -2.20 9.38
N VAL A 43 -1.80 -2.33 9.09
CA VAL A 43 -2.46 -1.55 8.04
C VAL A 43 -2.40 -0.05 8.34
N LEU A 44 -2.64 0.36 9.59
CA LEU A 44 -2.50 1.76 10.01
C LEU A 44 -1.07 2.28 9.79
N ASN A 45 -0.05 1.50 10.16
CA ASN A 45 1.35 1.88 9.94
C ASN A 45 1.72 1.91 8.45
N LEU A 46 1.19 0.98 7.65
CA LEU A 46 1.37 0.93 6.20
C LEU A 46 0.83 2.22 5.57
N VAL A 47 -0.40 2.59 5.91
CA VAL A 47 -1.05 3.83 5.45
C VAL A 47 -0.25 5.05 5.88
N ALA A 48 0.18 5.12 7.14
CA ALA A 48 0.99 6.23 7.63
C ALA A 48 2.33 6.35 6.88
N SER A 49 2.98 5.23 6.56
CA SER A 49 4.23 5.22 5.78
C SER A 49 3.99 5.65 4.32
N LEU A 50 2.88 5.21 3.71
CA LEU A 50 2.48 5.66 2.37
C LEU A 50 2.18 7.16 2.34
N HIS A 51 1.51 7.67 3.36
CA HIS A 51 1.24 9.09 3.54
C HIS A 51 2.54 9.89 3.64
N ASP A 52 3.48 9.50 4.49
CA ASP A 52 4.77 10.19 4.64
C ASP A 52 5.59 10.20 3.33
N ARG A 53 5.58 9.08 2.60
CA ARG A 53 6.36 8.92 1.37
C ARG A 53 5.75 9.60 0.14
N LEU A 54 4.43 9.49 -0.01
CA LEU A 54 3.71 9.90 -1.21
C LEU A 54 2.87 11.17 -1.00
N GLY A 55 2.65 11.59 0.25
CA GLY A 55 1.75 12.69 0.60
C GLY A 55 0.27 12.37 0.41
N ILE A 56 -0.09 11.07 0.38
CA ILE A 56 -1.46 10.62 0.11
C ILE A 56 -2.16 10.32 1.44
N ASP A 57 -3.34 10.89 1.64
CA ASP A 57 -4.22 10.53 2.76
C ASP A 57 -5.13 9.36 2.36
N ILE A 58 -5.10 8.28 3.14
CA ILE A 58 -5.91 7.07 2.88
C ILE A 58 -6.83 6.88 4.08
N PRO A 59 -8.12 7.26 3.98
CA PRO A 59 -9.05 7.08 5.08
C PRO A 59 -9.37 5.60 5.29
N GLU A 60 -9.80 5.24 6.50
CA GLU A 60 -10.20 3.87 6.86
C GLU A 60 -11.27 3.28 5.92
N ALA A 61 -12.11 4.15 5.34
CA ALA A 61 -13.12 3.75 4.34
C ALA A 61 -12.50 3.18 3.06
N ASP A 62 -11.27 3.57 2.72
CA ASP A 62 -10.53 3.14 1.54
C ASP A 62 -9.52 2.02 1.83
N TYR A 63 -9.45 1.50 3.05
CA TYR A 63 -8.63 0.31 3.36
C TYR A 63 -8.90 -0.88 2.44
N PRO A 64 -10.15 -1.22 2.05
CA PRO A 64 -10.38 -2.25 1.04
C PRO A 64 -9.79 -1.93 -0.33
N GLN A 65 -9.51 -0.66 -0.67
CA GLN A 65 -8.83 -0.25 -1.91
C GLN A 65 -7.32 -0.45 -1.87
N ILE A 66 -6.73 -0.66 -0.69
CA ILE A 66 -5.31 -0.99 -0.54
C ILE A 66 -5.07 -2.40 -0.01
N ALA A 67 -6.12 -3.21 0.03
CA ALA A 67 -6.08 -4.56 0.58
C ALA A 67 -5.19 -5.52 -0.24
N THR A 68 -5.00 -5.24 -1.54
CA THR A 68 -4.13 -5.99 -2.44
C THR A 68 -3.30 -5.03 -3.28
N LEU A 69 -2.21 -5.51 -3.87
CA LEU A 69 -1.36 -4.71 -4.76
C LEU A 69 -2.12 -4.23 -6.00
N ALA A 70 -2.95 -5.11 -6.59
CA ALA A 70 -3.76 -4.80 -7.76
C ALA A 70 -4.75 -3.65 -7.52
N LEU A 71 -5.22 -3.47 -6.28
CA LEU A 71 -6.11 -2.37 -5.90
C LEU A 71 -5.32 -1.14 -5.44
N ALA A 72 -4.27 -1.35 -4.64
CA ALA A 72 -3.47 -0.28 -4.05
C ALA A 72 -2.78 0.55 -5.13
N VAL A 73 -2.18 -0.09 -6.14
CA VAL A 73 -1.43 0.60 -7.19
C VAL A 73 -2.29 1.62 -7.95
N PRO A 74 -3.45 1.26 -8.56
CA PRO A 74 -4.29 2.23 -9.25
C PRO A 74 -4.89 3.28 -8.30
N TYR A 75 -5.20 2.91 -7.05
CA TYR A 75 -5.69 3.86 -6.04
C TYR A 75 -4.64 4.94 -5.73
N LEU A 76 -3.40 4.52 -5.43
CA LEU A 76 -2.28 5.42 -5.20
C LEU A 76 -1.99 6.28 -6.43
N GLN A 77 -2.18 5.73 -7.65
CA GLN A 77 -2.00 6.48 -8.90
C GLN A 77 -3.00 7.62 -9.04
N ALA A 78 -4.27 7.34 -8.76
CA ALA A 78 -5.32 8.35 -8.78
C ALA A 78 -5.11 9.40 -7.67
N ALA A 79 -4.75 8.97 -6.46
CA ALA A 79 -4.59 9.85 -5.31
C ALA A 79 -3.34 10.75 -5.43
N GLY A 80 -2.19 10.19 -5.82
CA GLY A 80 -0.94 10.92 -6.03
C GLY A 80 -1.00 11.91 -7.20
N ALA A 81 -1.84 11.64 -8.21
CA ALA A 81 -2.11 12.61 -9.28
C ALA A 81 -2.95 13.80 -8.81
N SER A 82 -3.77 13.63 -7.77
CA SER A 82 -4.71 14.64 -7.28
C SER A 82 -4.13 15.59 -6.23
N GLY A 83 -3.05 15.18 -5.54
CA GLY A 83 -2.36 15.97 -4.50
C GLY A 83 -1.29 16.95 -5.00
N GLN A 84 -1.02 17.01 -6.30
CA GLN A 84 -0.07 17.94 -6.93
C GLN A 84 -0.79 19.15 -7.60
N GLY A 85 -1.74 19.76 -6.88
CA GLY A 85 -2.49 20.95 -7.31
C GLY A 85 -2.30 22.14 -6.38
#